data_AF-A0A815CAS9-F1
#
_entry.id   AF-A0A815CAS9-F1
#
_cell.length_a   1.000
_cell.length_b   1.000
_cell.length_c   1.000
_cell.angle_alpha   90.00
_cell.angle_beta   90.00
_cell.angle_gamma   90.00
#
_symmetry.space_group_name_H-M   'P 1'
#
loop_
_entity.id
_entity.type
_entity.pdbx_description
1 polymer ?
#
loop_
_entity_poly.entity_id
_entity_poly.type
_entity_poly.pdbx_seq_one_letter_code
_entity_poly.pdbx_strand_id
1 'polypeptide(L)'
;MSYASSRRSAESFYVLSQPDINILMMGETGARKSTFINEFANYVIYSTLNEATRGDMQILRPSGFHMIDPETFDTRRISIGQPSTDEKCEETSQSSTQYCQSYNFRIGNRQLRSIDVPGIGEVRCIAQNAINFHHILAYISQYDHLNGICIVLKPKNERLTVGSCFLF
;
A
#
# COMPACT_ATOMS: atom_id res chain seq x y z
N MET A 1 -52.63 -32.88 -29.64
CA MET A 1 -52.36 -32.61 -28.21
C MET A 1 -50.86 -32.68 -27.99
N SER A 2 -50.29 -31.55 -27.55
CA SER A 2 -48.87 -31.26 -27.47
C SER A 2 -48.22 -31.93 -26.26
N TYR A 3 -47.04 -32.54 -26.42
CA TYR A 3 -46.09 -32.77 -25.34
C TYR A 3 -44.82 -31.99 -25.66
N ALA A 4 -44.78 -30.74 -25.20
CA ALA A 4 -43.59 -29.91 -25.24
C ALA A 4 -42.58 -30.46 -24.23
N SER A 5 -41.52 -31.09 -24.73
CA SER A 5 -40.34 -31.44 -23.95
C SER A 5 -39.66 -30.16 -23.47
N SER A 6 -39.84 -29.86 -22.19
CA SER A 6 -39.16 -28.80 -21.44
C SER A 6 -37.64 -28.97 -21.55
N ARG A 7 -37.00 -28.16 -22.41
CA ARG A 7 -35.57 -27.86 -22.29
C ARG A 7 -35.40 -26.94 -21.09
N ARG A 8 -34.99 -27.49 -19.94
CA ARG A 8 -34.40 -26.68 -18.87
C ARG A 8 -33.05 -26.19 -19.38
N SER A 9 -33.02 -24.95 -19.87
CA SER A 9 -31.78 -24.21 -20.07
C SER A 9 -31.03 -24.15 -18.74
N ALA A 10 -29.82 -24.71 -18.72
CA ALA A 10 -28.87 -24.44 -17.67
C ALA A 10 -28.51 -22.94 -17.75
N GLU A 11 -29.13 -22.14 -16.89
CA GLU A 11 -28.65 -20.78 -16.63
C GLU A 11 -27.33 -20.92 -15.88
N SER A 12 -26.23 -20.81 -16.63
CA SER A 12 -24.92 -20.56 -16.06
C SER A 12 -24.99 -19.26 -15.27
N PHE A 13 -25.02 -19.35 -13.93
CA PHE A 13 -24.81 -18.19 -13.07
C PHE A 13 -23.38 -17.71 -13.29
N TYR A 14 -23.20 -16.75 -14.20
CA TYR A 14 -21.99 -15.94 -14.23
C TYR A 14 -21.97 -15.15 -12.92
N VAL A 15 -21.16 -15.57 -11.95
CA VAL A 15 -20.74 -14.66 -10.88
C VAL A 15 -19.89 -13.61 -11.59
N LEU A 16 -20.51 -12.50 -11.99
CA LEU A 16 -19.81 -11.37 -12.59
C LEU A 16 -18.72 -10.97 -11.59
N SER A 17 -17.46 -11.20 -11.96
CA SER A 17 -16.33 -10.71 -11.19
C SER A 17 -16.51 -9.20 -11.11
N GLN A 18 -16.78 -8.70 -9.90
CA GLN A 18 -16.87 -7.26 -9.72
C GLN A 18 -15.50 -6.64 -10.06
N PRO A 19 -15.47 -5.43 -10.64
CA PRO A 19 -14.22 -4.78 -11.03
C PRO A 19 -13.30 -4.67 -9.81
N ASP A 20 -11.99 -4.82 -10.05
CA ASP A 20 -10.96 -4.67 -9.02
C ASP A 20 -11.08 -3.32 -8.30
N ILE A 21 -10.50 -3.20 -7.12
CA ILE A 21 -10.46 -1.95 -6.36
C ILE A 21 -9.01 -1.46 -6.40
N ASN A 22 -8.73 -0.33 -7.05
CA ASN A 22 -7.41 0.28 -7.10
C ASN A 22 -7.36 1.47 -6.12
N ILE A 23 -6.49 1.39 -5.12
CA ILE A 23 -6.24 2.46 -4.14
C ILE A 23 -4.79 2.93 -4.25
N LEU A 24 -4.60 4.21 -4.51
CA LEU A 24 -3.27 4.85 -4.58
C LEU A 24 -2.86 5.37 -3.20
N MET A 25 -1.69 4.95 -2.69
CA MET A 25 -1.15 5.38 -1.40
C MET A 25 -0.14 6.52 -1.58
N MET A 26 -0.54 7.75 -1.32
CA MET A 26 0.31 8.94 -1.41
C MET A 26 0.70 9.48 -0.02
N GLY A 27 1.81 10.22 0.04
CA GLY A 27 2.29 10.81 1.28
C GLY A 27 3.77 11.11 1.23
N GLU A 28 4.24 11.96 2.16
CA GLU A 28 5.62 12.41 2.16
C GLU A 28 6.64 11.26 2.35
N THR A 29 7.89 11.48 1.94
CA THR A 29 9.00 10.58 2.29
C THR A 29 9.09 10.44 3.80
N GLY A 30 9.08 9.19 4.30
CA GLY A 30 9.06 8.90 5.73
C GLY A 30 7.69 9.02 6.41
N ALA A 31 6.60 9.17 5.66
CA ALA A 31 5.23 9.10 6.20
C ALA A 31 4.79 7.68 6.64
N ARG A 32 5.66 6.67 6.47
CA ARG A 32 5.43 5.26 6.84
C ARG A 32 4.36 4.53 6.00
N LYS A 33 4.19 4.93 4.73
CA LYS A 33 3.28 4.26 3.76
C LYS A 33 3.53 2.76 3.65
N SER A 34 4.77 2.32 3.47
CA SER A 34 5.09 0.90 3.33
C SER A 34 4.89 0.13 4.64
N THR A 35 5.09 0.77 5.80
CA THR A 35 4.71 0.18 7.09
C THR A 35 3.19 -0.01 7.18
N PHE A 36 2.41 0.98 6.78
CA PHE A 36 0.95 0.89 6.73
C PHE A 36 0.47 -0.24 5.80
N ILE A 37 1.14 -0.46 4.66
CA ILE A 37 0.80 -1.57 3.76
C ILE A 37 1.04 -2.93 4.41
N ASN A 38 2.13 -3.11 5.16
CA ASN A 38 2.35 -4.34 5.93
C ASN A 38 1.27 -4.54 6.99
N GLU A 39 0.94 -3.48 7.75
CA GLU A 39 -0.11 -3.54 8.78
C GLU A 39 -1.46 -3.88 8.16
N PHE A 40 -1.79 -3.24 7.04
CA PHE A 40 -3.01 -3.50 6.27
C PHE A 40 -3.08 -4.94 5.76
N ALA A 41 -1.97 -5.48 5.25
CA ALA A 41 -1.91 -6.88 4.79
C ALA A 41 -2.24 -7.86 5.93
N ASN A 42 -1.63 -7.66 7.11
CA ASN A 42 -1.90 -8.49 8.27
C ASN A 42 -3.35 -8.33 8.76
N TYR A 43 -3.90 -7.12 8.71
CA TYR A 43 -5.31 -6.87 9.06
C TYR A 43 -6.29 -7.56 8.11
N VAL A 44 -5.99 -7.60 6.81
CA VAL A 44 -6.86 -8.26 5.82
C VAL A 44 -6.80 -9.79 5.95
N ILE A 45 -5.65 -10.34 6.33
CA ILE A 45 -5.42 -11.79 6.39
C ILE A 45 -5.96 -12.40 7.68
N TYR A 46 -5.82 -11.71 8.81
CA TYR A 46 -6.22 -12.22 10.11
C TYR A 46 -7.50 -11.57 10.61
N SER A 47 -8.46 -12.38 11.04
CA SER A 47 -9.76 -11.88 11.50
C SER A 47 -9.70 -11.32 12.92
N THR A 48 -8.72 -11.76 13.72
CA THR A 48 -8.50 -11.30 15.09
C THR A 48 -7.02 -11.10 15.40
N LEU A 49 -6.72 -10.27 16.40
CA LEU A 49 -5.36 -10.09 16.91
C LEU A 49 -4.77 -11.39 17.46
N ASN A 50 -5.60 -12.24 18.07
CA ASN A 50 -5.15 -13.54 18.59
C ASN A 50 -4.72 -14.50 17.47
N GLU A 51 -5.37 -14.44 16.31
CA GLU A 51 -4.93 -15.19 15.13
C GLU A 51 -3.65 -14.57 14.56
N ALA A 52 -3.60 -13.24 14.42
CA ALA A 52 -2.42 -12.55 13.90
C ALA A 52 -1.15 -12.80 14.74
N THR A 53 -1.29 -12.92 16.06
CA THR A 53 -0.16 -13.20 16.97
C THR A 53 0.34 -14.64 16.92
N ARG A 54 -0.49 -15.58 16.42
CA ARG A 54 -0.12 -17.00 16.27
C ARG A 54 0.26 -17.36 14.84
N GLY A 55 -0.20 -16.58 13.87
CA GLY A 55 0.08 -16.75 12.45
C GLY A 55 1.39 -16.10 12.03
N ASP A 56 1.81 -16.40 10.80
CA ASP A 56 3.01 -15.82 10.20
C ASP A 56 2.75 -14.37 9.79
N MET A 57 3.58 -13.46 10.29
CA MET A 57 3.50 -12.04 9.92
C MET A 57 3.75 -11.87 8.43
N GLN A 58 2.83 -11.16 7.78
CA GLN A 58 2.90 -10.88 6.35
C GLN A 58 3.74 -9.63 6.15
N ILE A 59 4.94 -9.82 5.60
CA ILE A 59 5.92 -8.76 5.41
C ILE A 59 6.05 -8.54 3.90
N LEU A 60 5.30 -7.56 3.38
CA LEU A 60 5.34 -7.20 1.97
C LEU A 60 6.57 -6.36 1.64
N ARG A 61 6.98 -5.51 2.59
CA ARG A 61 8.16 -4.66 2.49
C ARG A 61 8.96 -4.66 3.80
N PRO A 62 10.25 -4.97 3.79
CA PRO A 62 11.14 -4.71 4.90
C PRO A 62 10.92 -3.33 5.52
N SER A 63 10.77 -3.29 6.84
CA SER A 63 10.52 -2.05 7.58
C SER A 63 11.18 -2.12 8.95
N GLY A 64 11.62 -0.97 9.45
CA GLY A 64 12.19 -0.89 10.78
C GLY A 64 12.02 0.47 11.39
N PHE A 65 12.06 0.50 12.72
CA PHE A 65 11.98 1.72 13.50
C PHE A 65 12.82 1.58 14.77
N HIS A 66 13.17 2.73 15.34
CA HIS A 66 13.89 2.79 16.60
C HIS A 66 12.89 2.93 17.74
N MET A 67 13.11 2.15 18.79
CA MET A 67 12.36 2.22 20.03
C MET A 67 13.34 2.42 21.18
N ILE A 68 13.00 3.32 22.10
CA ILE A 68 13.77 3.52 23.32
C ILE A 68 13.21 2.56 24.37
N ASP A 69 14.06 1.71 24.92
CA ASP A 69 13.69 0.87 26.05
C ASP A 69 13.39 1.78 27.26
N PRO A 70 12.18 1.74 27.85
CA PRO A 70 11.81 2.64 28.93
C PRO A 70 12.56 2.37 30.24
N GLU A 71 13.15 1.19 30.40
CA GLU A 71 13.89 0.81 31.61
C GLU A 71 15.39 1.10 31.45
N THR A 72 15.98 0.76 30.31
CA THR A 72 17.43 0.91 30.09
C THR A 72 17.80 2.22 29.39
N PHE A 73 16.82 2.95 28.84
CA PHE A 73 17.01 4.13 27.98
C PHE A 73 17.84 3.85 26.71
N ASP A 74 18.10 2.59 26.39
CA ASP A 74 18.83 2.22 25.20
C ASP A 74 17.95 2.31 23.96
N THR A 75 18.51 2.85 22.88
CA THR A 75 17.84 2.85 21.59
C THR A 75 18.04 1.49 20.92
N ARG A 76 16.95 0.76 20.72
CA ARG A 76 16.93 -0.51 19.98
C ARG A 76 16.29 -0.31 18.62
N ARG A 77 16.94 -0.84 17.58
CA ARG A 77 16.36 -0.92 16.24
C ARG A 77 15.54 -2.20 16.13
N ILE A 78 14.25 -2.07 15.87
CA ILE A 78 13.37 -3.18 15.52
C ILE A 78 13.25 -3.17 14.01
N SER A 79 13.64 -4.28 13.36
CA SER A 79 13.51 -4.47 11.92
C SER A 79 12.75 -5.76 11.61
N ILE A 80 11.91 -5.69 10.59
CA ILE A 80 11.02 -6.75 10.14
C ILE A 80 11.29 -6.95 8.64
N GLY A 81 11.47 -8.20 8.21
CA GLY A 81 11.80 -8.55 6.81
C GLY A 81 13.29 -8.55 6.50
N GLN A 82 13.69 -9.22 5.41
CA GLN A 82 15.06 -9.20 4.90
C GLN A 82 15.19 -8.10 3.83
N PRO A 83 16.16 -7.18 3.93
CA PRO A 83 16.35 -6.13 2.93
C PRO A 83 16.67 -6.75 1.56
N SER A 84 15.90 -6.41 0.54
CA SER A 84 16.20 -6.74 -0.85
C SER A 84 17.13 -5.68 -1.46
N THR A 85 17.81 -6.01 -2.56
CA THR A 85 18.71 -5.08 -3.28
C THR A 85 18.00 -3.81 -3.78
N ASP A 86 16.68 -3.87 -3.94
CA ASP A 86 15.83 -2.75 -4.39
C ASP A 86 15.34 -1.86 -3.23
N GLU A 87 15.70 -2.23 -2.00
CA GLU A 87 15.24 -1.60 -0.76
C GLU A 87 16.43 -1.11 0.06
N LYS A 88 16.87 0.11 -0.22
CA LYS A 88 17.80 0.81 0.68
C LYS A 88 17.09 1.17 1.97
N CYS A 89 17.19 0.27 2.96
CA CYS A 89 16.87 0.56 4.35
C CYS A 89 17.99 1.43 4.95
N GLU A 90 18.20 2.63 4.40
CA GLU A 90 19.21 3.56 4.90
C GLU A 90 18.59 4.68 5.74
N GLU A 91 19.28 4.97 6.83
CA GLU A 91 18.86 5.74 8.01
C GLU A 91 18.64 7.24 7.76
N THR A 92 18.63 7.73 6.53
CA THR A 92 18.54 9.18 6.30
C THR A 92 17.87 9.55 4.99
N SER A 93 16.76 10.28 5.13
CA SER A 93 16.23 11.29 4.20
C SER A 93 15.73 10.87 2.82
N GLN A 94 16.01 9.66 2.33
CA GLN A 94 15.56 9.21 1.01
C GLN A 94 14.33 8.31 1.09
N SER A 95 13.49 8.34 0.05
CA SER A 95 12.34 7.44 -0.06
C SER A 95 12.83 5.99 -0.16
N SER A 96 12.41 5.15 0.79
CA SER A 96 12.69 3.71 0.74
C SER A 96 12.02 3.02 -0.45
N THR A 97 10.92 3.60 -0.97
CA THR A 97 10.25 3.18 -2.20
C THR A 97 10.80 3.99 -3.38
N GLN A 98 11.50 3.32 -4.30
CA GLN A 98 12.12 3.94 -5.49
C GLN A 98 11.23 3.85 -6.74
N TYR A 99 10.33 2.87 -6.78
CA TYR A 99 9.42 2.62 -7.91
C TYR A 99 7.99 2.35 -7.41
N CYS A 100 6.99 2.61 -8.25
CA CYS A 100 5.60 2.29 -7.92
C CYS A 100 5.41 0.77 -7.86
N GLN A 101 4.75 0.27 -6.81
CA GLN A 101 4.54 -1.15 -6.61
C GLN A 101 3.10 -1.43 -6.20
N SER A 102 2.52 -2.48 -6.77
CA SER A 102 1.15 -2.91 -6.49
C SER A 102 1.11 -4.15 -5.62
N TYR A 103 0.28 -4.13 -4.60
CA TYR A 103 -0.01 -5.27 -3.71
C TYR A 103 -1.47 -5.65 -3.86
N ASN A 104 -1.72 -6.91 -4.24
CA ASN A 104 -3.06 -7.41 -4.49
C ASN A 104 -3.55 -8.25 -3.29
N PHE A 105 -4.72 -7.91 -2.77
CA PHE A 105 -5.39 -8.60 -1.68
C PHE A 105 -6.76 -9.08 -2.16
N ARG A 106 -7.10 -10.34 -1.90
CA ARG A 106 -8.42 -10.86 -2.26
C ARG A 106 -9.43 -10.53 -1.16
N ILE A 107 -10.47 -9.75 -1.49
CA ILE A 107 -11.54 -9.37 -0.56
C ILE A 107 -12.87 -9.84 -1.15
N GLY A 108 -13.42 -10.91 -0.58
CA GLY A 108 -14.61 -11.57 -1.11
C GLY A 108 -14.41 -12.01 -2.57
N ASN A 109 -15.21 -11.46 -3.47
CA ASN A 109 -15.18 -11.77 -4.91
C ASN A 109 -14.40 -10.73 -5.74
N ARG A 110 -13.62 -9.85 -5.10
CA ARG A 110 -12.87 -8.76 -5.75
C ARG A 110 -11.39 -8.84 -5.40
N GLN A 111 -10.53 -8.27 -6.24
CA GLN A 111 -9.17 -7.93 -5.83
C GLN A 111 -9.10 -6.47 -5.40
N LEU A 112 -8.45 -6.22 -4.27
CA LEU A 112 -8.02 -4.90 -3.83
C LEU A 112 -6.53 -4.76 -4.17
N ARG A 113 -6.20 -3.79 -5.03
CA ARG A 113 -4.85 -3.38 -5.38
C ARG A 113 -4.48 -2.12 -4.61
N SER A 114 -3.52 -2.25 -3.70
CA SER A 114 -2.87 -1.11 -3.06
C SER A 114 -1.62 -0.73 -3.87
N ILE A 115 -1.58 0.50 -4.38
CA ILE A 115 -0.48 1.03 -5.17
C ILE A 115 0.39 1.91 -4.26
N ASP A 116 1.55 1.42 -3.85
CA ASP A 116 2.57 2.21 -3.14
C ASP A 116 3.36 3.04 -4.14
N VAL A 117 3.54 4.32 -3.86
CA VAL A 117 4.36 5.21 -4.68
C VAL A 117 5.51 5.80 -3.87
N PRO A 118 6.62 6.19 -4.53
CA PRO A 118 7.69 6.93 -3.89
C PRO A 118 7.16 8.13 -3.08
N GLY A 119 7.80 8.43 -1.96
CA GLY A 119 7.46 9.61 -1.17
C GLY A 119 7.52 10.90 -1.98
N ILE A 120 6.46 11.69 -1.90
CA ILE A 120 6.38 13.01 -2.53
C ILE A 120 6.99 14.03 -1.56
N GLY A 121 7.63 15.10 -2.04
CA GLY A 121 8.06 16.19 -1.16
C GLY A 121 9.49 16.05 -0.62
N GLU A 122 10.38 15.39 -1.35
CA GLU A 122 11.81 15.62 -1.16
C GLU A 122 12.11 17.05 -1.61
N VAL A 123 12.22 17.98 -0.65
CA VAL A 123 12.35 19.44 -0.86
C VAL A 123 13.59 19.81 -1.70
N ARG A 124 14.53 18.88 -1.89
CA ARG A 124 15.81 19.16 -2.54
C ARG A 124 15.76 19.15 -4.07
N CYS A 125 14.70 18.66 -4.72
CA CYS A 125 14.61 18.71 -6.18
C CYS A 125 13.16 18.69 -6.71
N ILE A 126 12.61 19.87 -7.04
CA ILE A 126 11.29 20.02 -7.68
C ILE A 126 11.22 19.22 -9.00
N ALA A 127 12.32 19.19 -9.76
CA ALA A 127 12.41 18.43 -11.00
C ALA A 127 12.28 16.91 -10.76
N GLN A 128 12.85 16.39 -9.67
CA GLN A 128 12.71 14.97 -9.32
C GLN A 128 11.27 14.63 -8.94
N ASN A 129 10.59 15.53 -8.22
CA ASN A 129 9.17 15.33 -7.91
C ASN A 129 8.32 15.28 -9.18
N ALA A 130 8.58 16.15 -10.17
CA ALA A 130 7.87 16.11 -11.46
C ALA A 130 8.08 14.77 -12.20
N ILE A 131 9.31 14.24 -12.22
CA ILE A 131 9.63 12.93 -12.80
C ILE A 131 8.88 11.82 -12.05
N ASN A 132 8.90 11.86 -10.71
CA ASN A 132 8.20 10.88 -9.89
C ASN A 132 6.69 10.91 -10.15
N PHE A 133 6.09 12.10 -10.27
CA PHE A 133 4.68 12.26 -10.64
C PHE A 133 4.37 11.71 -12.03
N HIS A 134 5.23 11.95 -13.03
CA HIS A 134 5.06 11.35 -14.35
C HIS A 134 5.08 9.82 -14.29
N HIS A 135 5.99 9.22 -13.51
CA HIS A 135 6.01 7.77 -13.32
C HIS A 135 4.76 7.27 -12.60
N ILE A 136 4.25 8.00 -11.60
CA ILE A 136 3.01 7.64 -10.91
C ILE A 136 1.83 7.68 -11.88
N LEU A 137 1.69 8.74 -12.67
CA LEU A 137 0.62 8.89 -13.66
C LEU A 137 0.67 7.78 -14.72
N ALA A 138 1.86 7.49 -15.26
CA ALA A 138 2.05 6.39 -16.20
C ALA A 138 1.74 5.02 -15.57
N TYR A 139 2.04 4.86 -14.27
CA TYR A 139 1.76 3.61 -13.55
C TYR A 139 0.28 3.44 -13.22
N ILE A 140 -0.49 4.51 -13.00
CA ILE A 140 -1.93 4.37 -12.77
C ILE A 140 -2.72 4.29 -14.08
N SER A 141 -2.18 4.79 -15.20
CA SER A 141 -2.86 4.77 -16.50
C SER A 141 -2.96 3.38 -17.14
N GLN A 142 -2.24 2.37 -16.62
CA GLN A 142 -2.43 0.96 -16.99
C GLN A 142 -3.70 0.33 -16.38
N TYR A 143 -4.43 1.06 -15.53
CA TYR A 143 -5.67 0.57 -14.90
C TYR A 143 -6.89 1.34 -15.41
N ASP A 144 -7.99 0.63 -15.65
CA ASP A 144 -9.23 1.22 -16.19
C ASP A 144 -9.85 2.26 -15.24
N HIS A 145 -9.68 2.08 -13.93
CA HIS A 145 -10.27 2.95 -12.92
C HIS A 145 -9.39 3.05 -11.67
N LEU A 146 -9.39 4.23 -11.06
CA LEU A 146 -8.84 4.46 -9.72
C LEU A 146 -10.01 4.69 -8.76
N ASN A 147 -10.15 3.84 -7.73
CA ASN A 147 -11.29 3.91 -6.82
C ASN A 147 -11.06 4.88 -5.66
N GLY A 148 -9.81 5.13 -5.29
CA GLY A 148 -9.51 6.02 -4.19
C GLY A 148 -8.04 6.37 -4.08
N ILE A 149 -7.80 7.45 -3.36
CA ILE A 149 -6.48 7.92 -2.98
C ILE A 149 -6.44 7.94 -1.44
N CYS A 150 -5.47 7.24 -0.87
CA CYS A 150 -5.18 7.27 0.55
C CYS A 150 -3.96 8.17 0.78
N ILE A 151 -4.12 9.19 1.62
CA ILE A 151 -3.05 10.14 1.95
C ILE A 151 -2.54 9.83 3.35
N VAL A 152 -1.28 9.41 3.45
CA VAL A 152 -0.61 9.09 4.72
C VAL A 152 0.17 10.30 5.20
N LEU A 153 -0.20 10.80 6.39
CA LEU A 153 0.37 11.99 6.99
C LEU A 153 1.27 11.64 8.19
N LYS A 154 2.38 12.38 8.36
CA LYS A 154 3.24 12.24 9.53
C LYS A 154 2.56 12.86 10.77
N PRO A 155 2.53 12.17 11.92
CA PRO A 155 1.86 12.68 13.12
C PRO A 155 2.56 13.90 13.77
N LYS A 156 3.85 14.16 13.47
CA LYS A 156 4.64 15.26 14.07
C LYS A 156 4.70 16.54 13.24
N ASN A 157 4.04 16.61 12.09
CA ASN A 157 4.01 17.84 11.31
C ASN A 157 2.79 18.66 11.75
N GLU A 158 3.01 19.65 12.63
CA GLU A 158 1.97 20.62 13.04
C GLU A 158 1.50 21.53 11.88
N ARG A 159 2.13 21.42 10.70
CA ARG A 159 1.79 22.16 9.48
C ARG A 159 1.95 21.25 8.26
N LEU A 160 0.99 21.35 7.33
CA LEU A 160 1.20 20.94 5.94
C LEU A 160 2.38 21.75 5.40
N THR A 161 3.53 21.10 5.21
CA THR A 161 4.72 21.72 4.62
C THR A 161 4.43 22.12 3.17
N VAL A 162 5.12 23.12 2.61
CA VAL A 162 4.90 23.58 1.22
C VAL A 162 5.06 22.45 0.17
N GLY A 163 5.76 21.36 0.50
CA GLY A 163 5.80 20.14 -0.33
C GLY A 163 4.45 19.41 -0.46
N SER A 164 3.57 19.56 0.54
CA SER A 164 2.16 19.11 0.50
C SER A 164 1.29 19.99 -0.40
N CYS A 165 1.79 21.13 -0.90
CA CYS A 165 1.05 22.02 -1.79
C CYS A 165 0.82 21.39 -3.18
N PHE A 166 1.50 20.29 -3.52
CA PHE A 166 1.24 19.51 -4.74
C PHE A 166 0.21 18.38 -4.53
N LEU A 167 -0.38 18.25 -3.34
CA LEU A 167 -1.47 17.30 -3.06
C LEU A 167 -2.87 17.90 -3.26
N PHE A 168 -2.96 19.16 -3.70
CA PHE A 168 -4.22 19.85 -4.04
C PHE A 168 -4.08 20.59 -5.37
#